data_AF-D4CGI6-F1
#
_entry.id   AF-D4CGI6-F1
#
_cell.length_a   1.000
_cell.length_b   1.000
_cell.length_c   1.000
_cell.angle_alpha   90.00
_cell.angle_beta   90.00
_cell.angle_gamma   90.00
#
_symmetry.space_group_name_H-M   'P 1'
#
loop_
_entity.id
_entity.type
_entity.pdbx_description
1 polymer ?
#
loop_
_entity_poly.entity_id
_entity_poly.type
_entity_poly.pdbx_seq_one_letter_code
_entity_poly.pdbx_strand_id
1 'polypeptide(L)'
;MGKVIAVCTSQIRGVQKENRTEGWFEKDWGIRDDAHAGHWHRQVSLLSADKIADFNARGAGVAPGAFGENLVVEGIDFRSLPVGTWLRCRDVLLEITQIGKECHSHCAIYHRVGDCIMPREGVFARVLHSGTIAVGDVMEIAERDVPLPFQAAVITLSDRSSRGERPDLSGPAIKDRLIAAGFEVVETLLLPDDREKLRQELIRLCDQRRPDLILTTGGTGFAPRDITPEATLDVAEKTVPGIAEAIRAASMAVTRRAMLSRAVSVIRKKTLIVNLPGSPKACMESMDAFMDQLPHGLSLLRGTPMDCAAEHQKGENEQNRPETQAGEVRHTEAADTETSESGTADAKEE
;
A
#
# COMPACT_ATOMS: atom_id res chain seq x y z
N MET A 1 9.96 -3.58 -24.03
CA MET A 1 9.06 -4.62 -24.57
C MET A 1 9.72 -5.97 -24.32
N GLY A 2 8.94 -6.99 -24.02
CA GLY A 2 9.41 -8.36 -23.79
C GLY A 2 8.61 -9.37 -24.59
N LYS A 3 9.12 -10.58 -24.71
CA LYS A 3 8.48 -11.68 -25.44
C LYS A 3 8.12 -12.80 -24.50
N VAL A 4 6.86 -13.24 -24.51
CA VAL A 4 6.41 -14.39 -23.72
C VAL A 4 7.04 -15.66 -24.29
N ILE A 5 7.81 -16.37 -23.47
CA ILE A 5 8.47 -17.62 -23.89
C ILE A 5 7.82 -18.88 -23.31
N ALA A 6 7.04 -18.74 -22.23
CA ALA A 6 6.25 -19.85 -21.69
C ALA A 6 4.99 -19.34 -20.99
N VAL A 7 3.92 -20.13 -21.12
CA VAL A 7 2.67 -19.99 -20.35
C VAL A 7 2.43 -21.32 -19.65
N CYS A 8 2.66 -21.36 -18.36
CA CYS A 8 2.68 -22.59 -17.57
C CYS A 8 1.53 -22.66 -16.59
N THR A 9 0.88 -23.81 -16.48
CA THR A 9 -0.15 -24.09 -15.47
C THR A 9 0.03 -25.45 -14.81
N SER A 10 -0.57 -25.62 -13.65
CA SER A 10 -0.75 -26.93 -13.01
C SER A 10 -2.08 -26.98 -12.28
N GLN A 11 -2.77 -28.12 -12.32
CA GLN A 11 -4.00 -28.34 -11.57
C GLN A 11 -3.76 -28.68 -10.09
N ILE A 12 -2.51 -28.93 -9.69
CA ILE A 12 -2.15 -29.32 -8.32
C ILE A 12 -1.14 -28.30 -7.76
N ARG A 13 -1.31 -27.89 -6.49
CA ARG A 13 -0.34 -27.02 -5.81
C ARG A 13 0.91 -27.81 -5.43
N GLY A 14 2.07 -27.16 -5.48
CA GLY A 14 3.35 -27.74 -5.04
C GLY A 14 4.03 -28.65 -6.06
N VAL A 15 3.41 -28.93 -7.21
CA VAL A 15 4.06 -29.61 -8.34
C VAL A 15 4.59 -28.61 -9.36
N GLN A 16 5.52 -29.08 -10.19
CA GLN A 16 6.02 -28.33 -11.35
C GLN A 16 4.87 -28.03 -12.32
N LYS A 17 4.85 -26.82 -12.87
CA LYS A 17 3.90 -26.42 -13.91
C LYS A 17 4.38 -26.88 -15.29
N GLU A 18 3.43 -27.16 -16.16
CA GLU A 18 3.69 -27.56 -17.54
C GLU A 18 3.42 -26.39 -18.47
N ASN A 19 4.30 -26.18 -19.46
CA ASN A 19 4.08 -25.16 -20.49
C ASN A 19 2.92 -25.58 -21.40
N ARG A 20 1.83 -24.82 -21.37
CA ARG A 20 0.61 -25.01 -22.15
C ARG A 20 0.58 -24.21 -23.44
N THR A 21 1.64 -23.46 -23.75
CA THR A 21 1.77 -22.55 -24.91
C THR A 21 0.81 -21.36 -24.90
N GLU A 22 -0.37 -21.47 -24.31
CA GLU A 22 -1.33 -20.39 -24.10
C GLU A 22 -2.12 -20.60 -22.81
N GLY A 23 -2.83 -19.56 -22.37
CA GLY A 23 -3.72 -19.62 -21.22
C GLY A 23 -4.72 -18.47 -21.21
N TRP A 24 -5.90 -18.74 -20.64
CA TRP A 24 -6.93 -17.73 -20.38
C TRP A 24 -6.71 -17.08 -19.02
N PHE A 25 -6.51 -15.77 -19.01
CA PHE A 25 -6.33 -14.94 -17.83
C PHE A 25 -7.66 -14.30 -17.48
N GLU A 26 -8.19 -14.65 -16.32
CA GLU A 26 -9.49 -14.23 -15.84
C GLU A 26 -9.34 -13.15 -14.76
N LYS A 27 -10.11 -12.07 -14.92
CA LYS A 27 -10.03 -10.88 -14.07
C LYS A 27 -10.31 -11.27 -12.62
N ASP A 28 -9.51 -10.72 -11.71
CA ASP A 28 -9.61 -10.95 -10.27
C ASP A 28 -9.51 -12.43 -9.84
N TRP A 29 -9.00 -13.30 -10.72
CA TRP A 29 -8.90 -14.74 -10.49
C TRP A 29 -7.51 -15.30 -10.82
N GLY A 30 -6.94 -14.99 -11.98
CA GLY A 30 -5.66 -15.56 -12.45
C GLY A 30 -5.82 -16.41 -13.69
N ILE A 31 -5.07 -17.49 -13.81
CA ILE A 31 -5.11 -18.33 -15.02
C ILE A 31 -6.11 -19.47 -14.83
N ARG A 32 -6.99 -19.67 -15.81
CA ARG A 32 -7.90 -20.82 -15.82
C ARG A 32 -7.12 -22.13 -15.76
N ASP A 33 -7.66 -23.09 -15.01
CA ASP A 33 -7.07 -24.41 -14.77
C ASP A 33 -5.72 -24.43 -14.02
N ASP A 34 -5.33 -23.30 -13.41
CA ASP A 34 -4.20 -23.25 -12.49
C ASP A 34 -4.62 -23.34 -11.02
N ALA A 35 -3.92 -24.17 -10.26
CA ALA A 35 -4.19 -24.43 -8.84
C ALA A 35 -3.96 -23.21 -7.93
N HIS A 36 -3.23 -22.20 -8.41
CA HIS A 36 -2.97 -20.96 -7.68
C HIS A 36 -3.94 -19.84 -8.06
N ALA A 37 -4.87 -20.07 -9.00
CA ALA A 37 -5.92 -19.10 -9.28
C ALA A 37 -6.88 -18.96 -8.08
N GLY A 38 -7.47 -17.77 -7.94
CA GLY A 38 -8.41 -17.42 -6.87
C GLY A 38 -8.50 -15.91 -6.64
N HIS A 39 -9.35 -15.52 -5.68
CA HIS A 39 -9.49 -14.13 -5.25
C HIS A 39 -8.44 -13.74 -4.20
N TRP A 40 -7.23 -13.47 -4.66
CA TRP A 40 -6.10 -13.05 -3.82
C TRP A 40 -5.09 -12.27 -4.66
N HIS A 41 -4.02 -11.76 -4.06
CA HIS A 41 -3.08 -10.87 -4.76
C HIS A 41 -2.05 -11.59 -5.64
N ARG A 42 -1.83 -12.91 -5.49
CA ARG A 42 -0.80 -13.68 -6.23
C ARG A 42 -1.40 -14.57 -7.31
N GLN A 43 -2.25 -13.99 -8.15
CA GLN A 43 -3.05 -14.72 -9.15
C GLN A 43 -2.19 -15.30 -10.28
N VAL A 44 -1.12 -14.59 -10.64
CA VAL A 44 -0.18 -14.97 -11.70
C VAL A 44 1.24 -14.80 -11.17
N SER A 45 2.08 -15.82 -11.33
CA SER A 45 3.53 -15.71 -11.07
C SER A 45 4.32 -15.45 -12.36
N LEU A 46 5.24 -14.49 -12.32
CA LEU A 46 6.07 -14.03 -13.42
C LEU A 46 7.54 -14.29 -13.10
N LEU A 47 8.32 -14.69 -14.11
CA LEU A 47 9.76 -14.84 -13.99
C LEU A 47 10.45 -14.34 -15.28
N SER A 48 11.56 -13.62 -15.13
CA SER A 48 12.35 -13.15 -16.26
C SER A 48 13.17 -14.30 -16.84
N ALA A 49 13.20 -14.42 -18.17
CA ALA A 49 13.86 -15.54 -18.87
C ALA A 49 15.38 -15.64 -18.58
N ASP A 50 16.06 -14.49 -18.49
CA ASP A 50 17.47 -14.37 -18.15
C ASP A 50 17.78 -14.98 -16.77
N LYS A 51 16.88 -14.81 -15.80
CA LYS A 51 17.04 -15.38 -14.45
C LYS A 51 16.98 -16.90 -14.44
N ILE A 52 16.14 -17.51 -15.29
CA ILE A 52 16.14 -18.97 -15.48
C ILE A 52 17.43 -19.42 -16.17
N ALA A 53 17.90 -18.69 -17.19
CA ALA A 53 19.14 -18.99 -17.89
C ALA A 53 20.35 -18.94 -16.94
N ASP A 54 20.46 -17.90 -16.10
CA ASP A 54 21.50 -17.76 -15.08
C ASP A 54 21.49 -18.89 -14.05
N PHE A 55 20.29 -19.36 -13.67
CA PHE A 55 20.14 -20.50 -12.77
C PHE A 55 20.59 -21.81 -13.44
N ASN A 56 20.27 -21.99 -14.72
CA ASN A 56 20.68 -23.13 -15.52
C ASN A 56 22.18 -23.17 -15.82
N ALA A 57 22.83 -22.01 -15.99
CA ALA A 57 24.27 -21.91 -16.17
C ALA A 57 25.06 -22.46 -14.96
N ARG A 58 24.42 -22.57 -13.79
CA ARG A 58 24.98 -23.20 -12.57
C ARG A 58 24.74 -24.72 -12.51
N GLY A 59 24.25 -25.33 -13.58
CA GLY A 59 24.05 -26.78 -13.70
C GLY A 59 22.67 -27.30 -13.30
N ALA A 60 21.67 -26.42 -13.13
CA ALA A 60 20.35 -26.82 -12.60
C ALA A 60 19.44 -27.54 -13.61
N GLY A 61 19.59 -27.27 -14.92
CA GLY A 61 18.82 -27.91 -16.00
C GLY A 61 17.29 -27.89 -15.82
N VAL A 62 16.73 -26.75 -15.42
CA VAL A 62 15.30 -26.53 -15.24
C VAL A 62 14.64 -26.02 -16.52
N ALA A 63 13.41 -26.49 -16.77
CA ALA A 63 12.54 -25.98 -17.84
C ALA A 63 11.57 -24.91 -17.28
N PRO A 64 10.97 -24.06 -18.13
CA PRO A 64 9.90 -23.16 -17.70
C PRO A 64 8.76 -23.90 -16.98
N GLY A 65 8.25 -23.29 -15.91
CA GLY A 65 7.27 -23.86 -14.99
C GLY A 65 7.88 -24.64 -13.82
N ALA A 66 9.18 -24.94 -13.84
CA ALA A 66 9.87 -25.70 -12.80
C ALA A 66 9.81 -25.05 -11.42
N PHE A 67 9.78 -23.72 -11.35
CA PHE A 67 9.69 -22.99 -10.07
C PHE A 67 8.25 -22.69 -9.65
N GLY A 68 7.27 -23.15 -10.43
CA GLY A 68 5.86 -22.82 -10.25
C GLY A 68 5.47 -21.45 -10.79
N GLU A 69 6.32 -20.85 -11.62
CA GLU A 69 6.01 -19.64 -12.39
C GLU A 69 4.98 -19.91 -13.48
N ASN A 70 4.09 -18.95 -13.72
CA ASN A 70 3.07 -19.04 -14.74
C ASN A 70 3.52 -18.44 -16.07
N LEU A 71 4.19 -17.28 -16.03
CA LEU A 71 4.71 -16.64 -17.24
C LEU A 71 6.21 -16.52 -17.15
N VAL A 72 6.88 -16.90 -18.24
CA VAL A 72 8.28 -16.57 -18.44
C VAL A 72 8.38 -15.63 -19.62
N VAL A 73 9.03 -14.48 -19.40
CA VAL A 73 9.13 -13.42 -20.41
C VAL A 73 10.60 -13.02 -20.58
N GLU A 74 11.02 -12.96 -21.83
CA GLU A 74 12.34 -12.46 -22.23
C GLU A 74 12.30 -10.93 -22.39
N GLY A 75 13.38 -10.25 -22.03
CA GLY A 75 13.53 -8.80 -22.27
C GLY A 75 12.88 -7.88 -21.24
N ILE A 76 12.30 -8.43 -20.17
CA ILE A 76 11.78 -7.64 -19.03
C ILE A 76 12.40 -8.17 -17.74
N ASP A 77 13.07 -7.31 -16.97
CA ASP A 77 13.47 -7.60 -15.60
C ASP A 77 12.33 -7.25 -14.63
N PHE A 78 11.43 -8.20 -14.39
CA PHE A 78 10.26 -7.98 -13.53
C PHE A 78 10.63 -7.55 -12.10
N ARG A 79 11.74 -8.07 -11.55
CA ARG A 79 12.15 -7.78 -10.17
C ARG A 79 12.50 -6.30 -9.97
N SER A 80 13.01 -5.66 -11.02
CA SER A 80 13.37 -4.24 -11.02
C SER A 80 12.15 -3.32 -11.05
N LEU A 81 11.00 -3.81 -11.51
CA LEU A 81 9.79 -3.01 -11.65
C LEU A 81 9.12 -2.75 -10.29
N PRO A 82 8.57 -1.55 -10.07
CA PRO A 82 7.80 -1.26 -8.86
C PRO A 82 6.55 -2.14 -8.73
N VAL A 83 6.15 -2.43 -7.49
CA VAL A 83 4.81 -2.94 -7.20
C VAL A 83 3.77 -1.91 -7.68
N GLY A 84 2.69 -2.38 -8.29
CA GLY A 84 1.68 -1.58 -8.98
C GLY A 84 1.96 -1.34 -10.47
N THR A 85 3.13 -1.74 -11.00
CA THR A 85 3.39 -1.62 -12.45
C THR A 85 2.36 -2.41 -13.26
N TRP A 86 1.82 -1.79 -14.31
CA TRP A 86 0.92 -2.44 -15.26
C TRP A 86 1.70 -3.08 -16.40
N LEU A 87 1.35 -4.31 -16.72
CA LEU A 87 1.93 -5.10 -17.80
C LEU A 87 0.82 -5.46 -18.78
N ARG A 88 0.90 -4.96 -20.02
CA ARG A 88 -0.03 -5.27 -21.10
C ARG A 88 0.52 -6.41 -21.94
N CYS A 89 -0.32 -7.38 -22.26
CA CYS A 89 -0.03 -8.40 -23.27
C CYS A 89 -1.33 -8.75 -24.00
N ARG A 90 -1.44 -8.34 -25.27
CA ARG A 90 -2.72 -8.32 -26.01
C ARG A 90 -3.81 -7.58 -25.21
N ASP A 91 -4.95 -8.21 -24.99
CA ASP A 91 -6.07 -7.67 -24.20
C ASP A 91 -5.86 -7.81 -22.68
N VAL A 92 -4.91 -8.64 -22.25
CA VAL A 92 -4.65 -8.88 -20.83
C VAL A 92 -3.86 -7.72 -20.25
N LEU A 93 -4.35 -7.21 -19.12
CA LEU A 93 -3.64 -6.25 -18.29
C LEU A 93 -3.37 -6.90 -16.93
N LEU A 94 -2.11 -6.98 -16.55
CA LEU A 94 -1.68 -7.46 -15.24
C LEU A 94 -1.16 -6.30 -14.41
N GLU A 95 -1.31 -6.37 -13.09
CA GLU A 95 -0.67 -5.44 -12.15
C GLU A 95 0.21 -6.20 -11.19
N ILE A 96 1.49 -5.79 -11.07
CA ILE A 96 2.42 -6.38 -10.12
C ILE A 96 1.94 -6.10 -8.69
N THR A 97 1.84 -7.13 -7.85
CA THR A 97 1.34 -7.04 -6.48
C THR A 97 2.38 -7.39 -5.41
N GLN A 98 3.43 -8.13 -5.79
CA GLN A 98 4.45 -8.60 -4.87
C GLN A 98 5.72 -9.03 -5.61
N ILE A 99 6.88 -8.82 -4.96
CA ILE A 99 8.18 -9.31 -5.42
C ILE A 99 8.73 -10.29 -4.39
N GLY A 100 9.21 -11.44 -4.84
CA GLY A 100 9.67 -12.52 -3.99
C GLY A 100 8.54 -13.20 -3.22
N LYS A 101 8.83 -14.36 -2.62
CA LYS A 101 7.99 -15.01 -1.61
C LYS A 101 8.84 -15.83 -0.64
N GLU A 102 8.44 -15.88 0.61
CA GLU A 102 9.00 -16.89 1.52
C GLU A 102 8.62 -18.30 1.07
N CYS A 103 9.61 -19.20 1.12
CA CYS A 103 9.42 -20.62 0.86
C CYS A 103 9.15 -21.33 2.18
N HIS A 104 7.87 -21.53 2.52
CA HIS A 104 7.49 -22.29 3.72
C HIS A 104 7.55 -23.80 3.52
N SER A 105 7.36 -24.26 2.28
CA SER A 105 7.45 -25.65 1.86
C SER A 105 8.42 -25.72 0.69
N HIS A 106 9.60 -26.28 0.92
CA HIS A 106 10.61 -26.45 -0.11
C HIS A 106 10.02 -27.20 -1.31
N CYS A 107 10.05 -26.57 -2.49
CA CYS A 107 9.49 -27.15 -3.71
C CYS A 107 10.38 -28.27 -4.25
N ALA A 108 9.88 -29.03 -5.23
CA ALA A 108 10.62 -30.11 -5.89
C ALA A 108 12.01 -29.67 -6.38
N ILE A 109 12.14 -28.44 -6.91
CA ILE A 109 13.43 -27.89 -7.35
C ILE A 109 14.37 -27.65 -6.17
N TYR A 110 13.89 -27.07 -5.07
CA TYR A 110 14.74 -26.88 -3.89
C TYR A 110 15.29 -28.20 -3.38
N HIS A 111 14.47 -29.26 -3.34
CA HIS A 111 14.94 -30.60 -2.96
C HIS A 111 15.94 -31.19 -3.94
N ARG A 112 15.85 -30.84 -5.23
CA ARG A 112 16.74 -31.34 -6.27
C ARG A 112 18.10 -30.62 -6.31
N VAL A 113 18.10 -29.29 -6.19
CA VAL A 113 19.31 -28.46 -6.41
C VAL A 113 19.73 -27.64 -5.20
N GLY A 114 18.99 -27.71 -4.09
CA GLY A 114 19.29 -26.99 -2.85
C GLY A 114 18.99 -25.48 -2.88
N ASP A 115 18.40 -24.95 -3.96
CA ASP A 115 18.12 -23.53 -4.12
C ASP A 115 16.80 -23.29 -4.89
N CYS A 116 16.15 -22.17 -4.60
CA CYS A 116 14.97 -21.70 -5.33
C CYS A 116 15.13 -20.23 -5.70
N ILE A 117 14.74 -19.88 -6.93
CA ILE A 117 14.85 -18.53 -7.44
C ILE A 117 13.67 -17.64 -7.01
N MET A 118 12.50 -18.25 -6.74
CA MET A 118 11.24 -17.53 -6.45
C MET A 118 11.30 -16.55 -5.27
N PRO A 119 12.02 -16.81 -4.16
CA PRO A 119 12.16 -15.83 -3.08
C PRO A 119 12.81 -14.52 -3.49
N ARG A 120 13.66 -14.55 -4.52
CA ARG A 120 14.49 -13.41 -4.93
C ARG A 120 13.99 -12.77 -6.22
N GLU A 121 13.64 -13.60 -7.20
CA GLU A 121 13.33 -13.15 -8.58
C GLU A 121 11.85 -13.33 -8.96
N GLY A 122 11.10 -14.16 -8.24
CA GLY A 122 9.70 -14.41 -8.58
C GLY A 122 8.86 -13.16 -8.35
N VAL A 123 8.06 -12.76 -9.32
CA VAL A 123 7.14 -11.62 -9.21
C VAL A 123 5.71 -12.14 -9.30
N PHE A 124 4.77 -11.48 -8.62
CA PHE A 124 3.36 -11.86 -8.64
C PHE A 124 2.51 -10.70 -9.12
N ALA A 125 1.42 -11.04 -9.79
CA ALA A 125 0.47 -10.08 -10.33
C ALA A 125 -0.98 -10.52 -10.14
N ARG A 126 -1.88 -9.54 -10.22
CA ARG A 126 -3.33 -9.74 -10.40
C ARG A 126 -3.76 -9.39 -11.83
N VAL A 127 -4.83 -10.01 -12.29
CA VAL A 127 -5.41 -9.77 -13.62
C VAL A 127 -6.45 -8.66 -13.52
N LEU A 128 -6.22 -7.55 -14.21
CA LEU A 128 -7.13 -6.40 -14.27
C LEU A 128 -8.10 -6.49 -15.47
N HIS A 129 -7.61 -7.00 -16.60
CA HIS A 129 -8.41 -7.23 -17.81
C HIS A 129 -8.19 -8.65 -18.32
N SER A 130 -9.29 -9.35 -18.62
CA SER A 130 -9.26 -10.73 -19.07
C SER A 130 -8.87 -10.87 -20.53
N GLY A 131 -8.33 -12.03 -20.90
CA GLY A 131 -7.94 -12.33 -22.27
C GLY A 131 -7.00 -13.52 -22.35
N THR A 132 -6.46 -13.76 -23.55
CA THR A 132 -5.51 -14.85 -23.81
C THR A 132 -4.10 -14.32 -23.94
N ILE A 133 -3.15 -14.95 -23.26
CA ILE A 133 -1.71 -14.79 -23.51
C ILE A 133 -1.19 -16.11 -24.08
N ALA A 134 -0.43 -16.02 -25.17
CA ALA A 134 0.25 -17.13 -25.82
C ALA A 134 1.76 -16.88 -25.93
N VAL A 135 2.52 -17.96 -26.07
CA VAL A 135 3.95 -17.92 -26.37
C VAL A 135 4.17 -17.17 -27.68
N GLY A 136 5.15 -16.26 -27.68
CA GLY A 136 5.45 -15.37 -28.79
C GLY A 136 4.82 -13.99 -28.67
N ASP A 137 3.84 -13.82 -27.78
CA ASP A 137 3.21 -12.52 -27.56
C ASP A 137 4.19 -11.49 -26.99
N VAL A 138 3.96 -10.24 -27.37
CA VAL A 138 4.70 -9.10 -26.84
C VAL A 138 4.04 -8.65 -25.54
N MET A 139 4.85 -8.50 -24.50
CA MET A 139 4.47 -7.89 -23.24
C MET A 139 5.16 -6.54 -23.09
N GLU A 140 4.42 -5.54 -22.63
CA GLU A 140 4.91 -4.17 -22.48
C GLU A 140 4.54 -3.62 -21.11
N ILE A 141 5.37 -2.71 -20.62
CA ILE A 141 5.02 -1.90 -19.45
C ILE A 141 4.00 -0.89 -19.94
N ALA A 142 2.78 -0.99 -19.43
CA ALA A 142 1.70 -0.10 -19.83
C ALA A 142 1.79 1.22 -19.07
N GLU A 143 1.44 2.31 -19.76
CA GLU A 143 1.24 3.59 -19.10
C GLU A 143 0.04 3.53 -18.16
N ARG A 144 0.08 4.35 -17.11
CA ARG A 144 -1.05 4.56 -16.21
C ARG A 144 -1.58 5.95 -16.42
N ASP A 145 -2.88 6.05 -16.63
CA ASP A 145 -3.59 7.33 -16.73
C ASP A 145 -3.76 8.00 -15.35
N VAL A 146 -3.46 7.27 -14.28
CA VAL A 146 -3.50 7.73 -12.89
C VAL A 146 -2.19 7.42 -12.18
N PRO A 147 -1.68 8.33 -11.33
CA PRO A 147 -0.54 8.04 -10.48
C PRO A 147 -0.76 6.78 -9.66
N LEU A 148 0.32 6.03 -9.42
CA LEU A 148 0.28 4.90 -8.50
C LEU A 148 -0.21 5.39 -7.12
N PRO A 149 -1.32 4.87 -6.57
CA PRO A 149 -1.72 5.23 -5.21
C PRO A 149 -0.61 4.84 -4.23
N PHE A 150 -0.44 5.59 -3.15
CA PHE A 150 0.46 5.15 -2.08
C PHE A 150 -0.06 3.86 -1.46
N GLN A 151 0.81 2.88 -1.27
CA GLN A 151 0.46 1.63 -0.66
C GLN A 151 0.83 1.65 0.82
N ALA A 152 -0.06 1.13 1.65
CA ALA A 152 0.15 1.05 3.09
C ALA A 152 -0.10 -0.34 3.65
N ALA A 153 0.60 -0.68 4.73
CA ALA A 153 0.28 -1.83 5.57
C ALA A 153 -0.01 -1.37 7.01
N VAL A 154 -0.89 -2.08 7.69
CA VAL A 154 -1.26 -1.82 9.08
C VAL A 154 -0.91 -3.03 9.93
N ILE A 155 -0.19 -2.83 11.04
CA ILE A 155 0.15 -3.90 11.98
C ILE A 155 -0.33 -3.55 13.38
N THR A 156 -1.26 -4.32 13.91
CA THR A 156 -1.70 -4.21 15.31
C THR A 156 -0.90 -5.14 16.19
N LEU A 157 -0.32 -4.60 17.26
CA LEU A 157 0.40 -5.34 18.30
C LEU A 157 -0.49 -5.41 19.55
N SER A 158 -0.94 -6.62 19.88
CA SER A 158 -1.71 -6.87 21.08
C SER A 158 -1.77 -8.35 21.43
N ASP A 159 -1.19 -8.71 22.57
CA ASP A 159 -1.33 -10.04 23.17
C ASP A 159 -2.80 -10.47 23.35
N ARG A 160 -3.65 -9.56 23.84
CA ARG A 160 -5.07 -9.86 24.08
C ARG A 160 -5.84 -10.05 22.79
N SER A 161 -5.63 -9.16 21.82
CA SER A 161 -6.39 -9.20 20.58
C SER A 161 -5.95 -10.36 19.69
N SER A 162 -4.65 -10.66 19.64
CA SER A 162 -4.13 -11.84 18.92
C SER A 162 -4.61 -13.17 19.50
N ARG A 163 -4.93 -13.23 20.81
CA ARG A 163 -5.59 -14.39 21.45
C ARG A 163 -7.13 -14.39 21.33
N GLY A 164 -7.73 -13.39 20.70
CA GLY A 164 -9.18 -13.28 20.56
C GLY A 164 -9.91 -12.84 21.85
N GLU A 165 -9.19 -12.40 22.88
CA GLU A 165 -9.78 -11.97 24.16
C GLU A 165 -10.41 -10.57 24.06
N ARG A 166 -10.04 -9.80 23.03
CA ARG A 166 -10.54 -8.45 22.78
C ARG A 166 -10.53 -8.19 21.27
N PRO A 167 -11.56 -7.51 20.71
CA PRO A 167 -11.52 -7.10 19.31
C PRO A 167 -10.46 -6.01 19.09
N ASP A 168 -9.77 -6.09 17.95
CA ASP A 168 -8.94 -4.99 17.45
C ASP A 168 -9.84 -3.90 16.86
N LEU A 169 -9.82 -2.72 17.48
CA LEU A 169 -10.53 -1.54 17.00
C LEU A 169 -9.60 -0.52 16.33
N SER A 170 -8.29 -0.60 16.59
CA SER A 170 -7.32 0.38 16.12
C SER A 170 -6.86 0.05 14.69
N GLY A 171 -6.56 -1.21 14.41
CA GLY A 171 -6.16 -1.66 13.07
C GLY A 171 -7.19 -1.32 11.99
N PRO A 172 -8.48 -1.70 12.15
CA PRO A 172 -9.53 -1.33 11.21
C PRO A 172 -9.69 0.20 11.05
N ALA A 173 -9.67 0.97 12.14
CA ALA A 173 -9.78 2.42 12.07
C ALA A 173 -8.63 3.08 11.31
N ILE A 174 -7.39 2.61 11.49
CA ILE A 174 -6.23 3.09 10.73
C ILE A 174 -6.37 2.74 9.25
N LYS A 175 -6.79 1.51 8.94
CA LYS A 175 -7.03 1.08 7.56
C LYS A 175 -8.06 1.97 6.87
N ASP A 176 -9.21 2.18 7.49
CA ASP A 176 -10.29 2.98 6.90
C ASP A 176 -9.84 4.43 6.69
N ARG A 177 -9.06 4.97 7.62
CA ARG A 177 -8.50 6.32 7.48
C ARG A 177 -7.44 6.43 6.38
N LEU A 178 -6.60 5.42 6.19
CA LEU A 178 -5.65 5.35 5.08
C LEU A 178 -6.38 5.31 3.73
N ILE A 179 -7.44 4.50 3.62
CA ILE A 179 -8.28 4.43 2.41
C ILE A 179 -8.92 5.78 2.12
N ALA A 180 -9.49 6.45 3.13
CA ALA A 180 -10.05 7.78 2.99
C ALA A 180 -9.01 8.84 2.55
N ALA A 181 -7.74 8.65 2.92
CA ALA A 181 -6.63 9.49 2.50
C ALA A 181 -6.05 9.11 1.11
N GLY A 182 -6.68 8.16 0.39
CA GLY A 182 -6.26 7.76 -0.96
C GLY A 182 -5.16 6.69 -1.01
N PHE A 183 -4.83 6.06 0.11
CA PHE A 183 -3.90 4.93 0.13
C PHE A 183 -4.60 3.63 -0.25
N GLU A 184 -3.89 2.75 -0.97
CA GLU A 184 -4.26 1.34 -1.11
C GLU A 184 -3.67 0.55 0.07
N VAL A 185 -4.53 0.04 0.95
CA VAL A 185 -4.07 -0.80 2.07
C VAL A 185 -3.87 -2.24 1.58
N VAL A 186 -2.61 -2.61 1.37
CA VAL A 186 -2.22 -3.88 0.74
C VAL A 186 -2.15 -5.06 1.69
N GLU A 187 -2.06 -4.78 3.00
CA GLU A 187 -2.02 -5.81 4.05
C GLU A 187 -2.42 -5.26 5.43
N THR A 188 -3.07 -6.09 6.24
CA THR A 188 -3.37 -5.79 7.65
C THR A 188 -3.06 -7.02 8.48
N LEU A 189 -2.27 -6.84 9.54
CA LEU A 189 -1.79 -7.91 10.40
C LEU A 189 -2.17 -7.65 11.85
N LEU A 190 -2.52 -8.72 12.57
CA LEU A 190 -2.70 -8.72 14.02
C LEU A 190 -1.69 -9.69 14.63
N LEU A 191 -0.77 -9.16 15.44
CA LEU A 191 0.34 -9.89 16.02
C LEU A 191 0.33 -9.79 17.55
N PRO A 192 0.85 -10.80 18.28
CA PRO A 192 1.15 -10.67 19.70
C PRO A 192 2.31 -9.69 19.92
N ASP A 193 2.52 -9.28 21.16
CA ASP A 193 3.65 -8.40 21.55
C ASP A 193 4.95 -9.20 21.56
N ASP A 194 5.49 -9.45 20.37
CA ASP A 194 6.66 -10.29 20.10
C ASP A 194 7.62 -9.56 19.15
N ARG A 195 8.79 -9.18 19.69
CA ARG A 195 9.80 -8.38 18.97
C ARG A 195 10.31 -9.08 17.72
N GLU A 196 10.54 -10.38 17.78
CA GLU A 196 11.12 -11.12 16.65
C GLU A 196 10.09 -11.31 15.54
N LYS A 197 8.84 -11.60 15.89
CA LYS A 197 7.75 -11.68 14.90
C LYS A 197 7.51 -10.33 14.21
N LEU A 198 7.44 -9.24 14.99
CA LEU A 198 7.28 -7.90 14.41
C LEU A 198 8.46 -7.55 13.49
N ARG A 199 9.70 -7.82 13.92
CA ARG A 199 10.92 -7.59 13.12
C ARG A 199 10.85 -8.34 11.79
N GLN A 200 10.48 -9.62 11.81
CA GLN A 200 10.35 -10.46 10.62
C GLN A 200 9.28 -9.93 9.66
N GLU A 201 8.09 -9.56 10.18
CA GLU A 201 7.01 -9.03 9.35
C GLU A 201 7.34 -7.66 8.75
N LEU A 202 8.00 -6.77 9.50
CA LEU A 202 8.48 -5.49 8.96
C LEU A 202 9.48 -5.70 7.82
N ILE A 203 10.45 -6.62 7.99
CA ILE A 203 11.40 -6.97 6.92
C ILE A 203 10.66 -7.55 5.72
N ARG A 204 9.77 -8.53 5.92
CA ARG A 204 9.02 -9.18 4.84
C ARG A 204 8.20 -8.18 4.05
N LEU A 205 7.46 -7.29 4.73
CA LEU A 205 6.67 -6.25 4.10
C LEU A 205 7.55 -5.29 3.30
N CYS A 206 8.60 -4.72 3.91
CA CYS A 206 9.49 -3.76 3.23
C CYS A 206 10.25 -4.39 2.04
N ASP A 207 10.57 -5.68 2.12
CA ASP A 207 11.41 -6.34 1.13
C ASP A 207 10.60 -6.90 -0.04
N GLN A 208 9.40 -7.43 0.24
CA GLN A 208 8.58 -8.20 -0.70
C GLN A 208 7.35 -7.43 -1.20
N ARG A 209 6.52 -6.93 -0.29
CA ARG A 209 5.31 -6.14 -0.64
C ARG A 209 5.65 -4.71 -0.99
N ARG A 210 6.74 -4.18 -0.43
CA ARG A 210 7.28 -2.83 -0.64
C ARG A 210 6.23 -1.71 -0.53
N PRO A 211 5.36 -1.69 0.51
CA PRO A 211 4.46 -0.57 0.70
C PRO A 211 5.26 0.72 0.93
N ASP A 212 4.68 1.87 0.63
CA ASP A 212 5.30 3.16 0.91
C ASP A 212 5.25 3.50 2.41
N LEU A 213 4.19 3.03 3.09
CA LEU A 213 3.94 3.29 4.49
C LEU A 213 3.61 2.02 5.28
N ILE A 214 4.16 1.87 6.47
CA ILE A 214 3.70 0.91 7.47
C ILE A 214 3.32 1.68 8.73
N LEU A 215 2.07 1.52 9.16
CA LEU A 215 1.60 2.04 10.44
C LEU A 215 1.44 0.89 11.42
N THR A 216 2.18 0.93 12.52
CA THR A 216 1.99 -0.01 13.62
C THR A 216 1.12 0.64 14.70
N THR A 217 0.34 -0.13 15.45
CA THR A 217 -0.44 0.39 16.60
C THR A 217 -0.25 -0.52 17.81
N GLY A 218 0.01 0.07 18.97
CA GLY A 218 0.24 -0.64 20.23
C GLY A 218 1.72 -0.91 20.54
N GLY A 219 2.00 -1.29 21.78
CA GLY A 219 3.34 -1.67 22.24
C GLY A 219 4.36 -0.53 22.39
N THR A 220 3.93 0.73 22.52
CA THR A 220 4.80 1.93 22.57
C THR A 220 4.95 2.58 23.95
N GLY A 221 4.33 2.00 24.99
CA GLY A 221 4.36 2.51 26.37
C GLY A 221 5.54 1.99 27.19
N PHE A 222 5.43 2.05 28.53
CA PHE A 222 6.49 1.61 29.47
C PHE A 222 6.26 0.19 30.02
N ALA A 223 5.21 -0.51 29.61
CA ALA A 223 4.98 -1.87 30.10
C ALA A 223 6.10 -2.79 29.61
N PRO A 224 6.47 -3.84 30.36
CA PRO A 224 7.53 -4.77 29.94
C PRO A 224 7.26 -5.48 28.60
N ARG A 225 5.99 -5.52 28.17
CA ARG A 225 5.56 -6.09 26.88
C ARG A 225 5.54 -5.06 25.75
N ASP A 226 5.67 -3.77 26.04
CA ASP A 226 5.73 -2.73 25.02
C ASP A 226 7.09 -2.79 24.32
N ILE A 227 7.16 -3.43 23.15
CA ILE A 227 8.42 -3.69 22.42
C ILE A 227 8.46 -3.11 21.00
N THR A 228 7.40 -2.40 20.59
CA THR A 228 7.23 -1.94 19.21
C THR A 228 8.35 -0.98 18.77
N PRO A 229 8.79 -0.01 19.59
CA PRO A 229 9.90 0.87 19.21
C PRO A 229 11.20 0.12 18.97
N GLU A 230 11.55 -0.82 19.85
CA GLU A 230 12.75 -1.65 19.75
C GLU A 230 12.75 -2.49 18.48
N ALA A 231 11.64 -3.19 18.19
CA ALA A 231 11.50 -3.98 16.97
C ALA A 231 11.58 -3.12 15.70
N THR A 232 11.06 -1.90 15.76
CA THR A 232 11.09 -0.95 14.63
C THR A 232 12.51 -0.42 14.40
N LEU A 233 13.26 -0.15 15.47
CA LEU A 233 14.66 0.28 15.38
C LEU A 233 15.57 -0.83 14.86
N ASP A 234 15.31 -2.10 15.18
CA ASP A 234 16.10 -3.25 14.69
C ASP A 234 16.13 -3.36 13.16
N VAL A 235 15.11 -2.85 12.47
CA VAL A 235 14.99 -2.92 11.00
C VAL A 235 15.31 -1.61 10.29
N ALA A 236 15.58 -0.55 11.05
CA ALA A 236 15.77 0.80 10.56
C ALA A 236 17.08 0.96 9.78
N GLU A 237 17.02 1.60 8.61
CA GLU A 237 18.20 2.07 7.88
C GLU A 237 18.46 3.56 8.14
N LYS A 238 17.38 4.34 8.35
CA LYS A 238 17.42 5.75 8.75
C LYS A 238 16.34 6.04 9.77
N THR A 239 16.63 6.87 10.76
CA THR A 239 15.61 7.38 11.68
C THR A 239 14.96 8.64 11.10
N VAL A 240 13.67 8.84 11.40
CA VAL A 240 12.89 10.01 11.01
C VAL A 240 12.26 10.62 12.27
N PRO A 241 13.07 11.15 13.21
CA PRO A 241 12.59 11.54 14.54
C PRO A 241 11.48 12.59 14.51
N GLY A 242 11.50 13.49 13.50
CA GLY A 242 10.54 14.59 13.38
C GLY A 242 9.07 14.17 13.34
N ILE A 243 8.72 13.01 12.76
CA ILE A 243 7.33 12.52 12.75
C ILE A 243 6.91 12.11 14.16
N ALA A 244 7.72 11.32 14.86
CA ALA A 244 7.45 10.92 16.23
C ALA A 244 7.41 12.13 17.20
N GLU A 245 8.24 13.15 16.96
CA GLU A 245 8.23 14.42 17.70
C GLU A 245 6.94 15.22 17.44
N ALA A 246 6.51 15.35 16.18
CA ALA A 246 5.27 16.03 15.82
C ALA A 246 4.05 15.34 16.45
N ILE A 247 3.98 14.01 16.39
CA ILE A 247 2.91 13.22 17.05
C ILE A 247 2.87 13.50 18.55
N ARG A 248 4.04 13.47 19.23
CA ARG A 248 4.11 13.78 20.67
C ARG A 248 3.71 15.21 20.97
N ALA A 249 4.17 16.18 20.18
CA ALA A 249 3.86 17.60 20.36
C ALA A 249 2.35 17.85 20.22
N ALA A 250 1.72 17.35 19.15
CA ALA A 250 0.28 17.45 18.96
C ALA A 250 -0.50 16.76 20.09
N SER A 251 -0.10 15.55 20.47
CA SER A 251 -0.75 14.80 21.55
C SER A 251 -0.59 15.46 22.93
N MET A 252 0.51 16.18 23.18
CA MET A 252 0.74 16.92 24.43
C MET A 252 -0.19 18.11 24.61
N ALA A 253 -0.74 18.67 23.53
CA ALA A 253 -1.79 19.69 23.60
C ALA A 253 -3.10 19.12 24.18
N VAL A 254 -3.33 17.81 24.05
CA VAL A 254 -4.49 17.10 24.61
C VAL A 254 -4.18 16.53 26.00
N THR A 255 -3.01 15.89 26.16
CA THR A 255 -2.63 15.26 27.43
C THR A 255 -1.11 15.25 27.62
N ARG A 256 -0.64 15.78 28.76
CA ARG A 256 0.78 15.76 29.13
C ARG A 256 1.38 14.35 29.16
N ARG A 257 0.56 13.31 29.39
CA ARG A 257 1.00 11.90 29.37
C ARG A 257 1.57 11.45 28.03
N ALA A 258 1.29 12.16 26.93
CA ALA A 258 1.82 11.85 25.61
C ALA A 258 3.36 11.83 25.57
N MET A 259 4.04 12.56 26.47
CA MET A 259 5.50 12.55 26.59
C MET A 259 6.08 11.16 26.94
N LEU A 260 5.26 10.25 27.47
CA LEU A 260 5.66 8.90 27.85
C LEU A 260 5.65 7.91 26.69
N SER A 261 5.16 8.31 25.52
CA SER A 261 5.22 7.47 24.32
C SER A 261 6.65 7.31 23.84
N ARG A 262 7.10 6.06 23.70
CA ARG A 262 8.40 5.71 23.13
C ARG A 262 8.34 5.48 21.61
N ALA A 263 7.21 5.79 20.97
CA ALA A 263 7.03 5.62 19.54
C ALA A 263 8.17 6.24 18.72
N VAL A 264 8.59 5.52 17.68
CA VAL A 264 9.59 5.98 16.71
C VAL A 264 9.02 5.96 15.30
N SER A 265 9.74 6.61 14.41
CA SER A 265 9.51 6.61 12.97
C SER A 265 10.85 6.44 12.26
N VAL A 266 10.89 5.55 11.28
CA VAL A 266 12.12 5.12 10.60
C VAL A 266 11.84 4.84 9.13
N ILE A 267 12.89 4.82 8.31
CA ILE A 267 12.85 4.35 6.94
C ILE A 267 13.66 3.07 6.83
N ARG A 268 13.11 2.10 6.11
CA ARG A 268 13.80 0.92 5.61
C ARG A 268 13.60 0.85 4.10
N LYS A 269 14.68 0.85 3.32
CA LYS A 269 14.63 0.89 1.84
C LYS A 269 13.81 2.09 1.34
N LYS A 270 12.61 1.83 0.82
CA LYS A 270 11.67 2.83 0.29
C LYS A 270 10.38 2.92 1.12
N THR A 271 10.35 2.30 2.30
CA THR A 271 9.17 2.23 3.16
C THR A 271 9.39 3.07 4.41
N LEU A 272 8.46 3.99 4.67
CA LEU A 272 8.36 4.71 5.93
C LEU A 272 7.59 3.85 6.94
N ILE A 273 8.11 3.71 8.16
CA ILE A 273 7.47 2.99 9.25
C ILE A 273 7.20 3.99 10.38
N VAL A 274 5.97 4.07 10.86
CA VAL A 274 5.58 4.97 11.96
C VAL A 274 4.84 4.17 13.03
N ASN A 275 5.28 4.29 14.28
CA ASN A 275 4.58 3.67 15.40
C ASN A 275 3.51 4.61 15.95
N LEU A 276 2.27 4.13 16.03
CA LEU A 276 1.14 4.82 16.61
C LEU A 276 0.83 4.28 18.03
N PRO A 277 0.14 5.07 18.86
CA PRO A 277 -0.39 4.61 20.14
C PRO A 277 -1.37 3.43 20.00
N GLY A 278 -1.79 2.81 21.10
CA GLY A 278 -2.65 1.62 21.05
C GLY A 278 -4.16 1.86 20.96
N SER A 279 -4.66 3.06 21.25
CA SER A 279 -6.11 3.34 21.27
C SER A 279 -6.59 3.96 19.95
N PRO A 280 -7.80 3.64 19.46
CA PRO A 280 -8.28 4.16 18.17
C PRO A 280 -8.27 5.70 18.13
N LYS A 281 -8.74 6.35 19.20
CA LYS A 281 -8.74 7.80 19.33
C LYS A 281 -7.33 8.38 19.19
N ALA A 282 -6.36 7.84 19.92
CA ALA A 282 -4.99 8.34 19.88
C ALA A 282 -4.30 8.05 18.53
N CYS A 283 -4.65 6.96 17.84
CA CYS A 283 -4.19 6.72 16.47
C CYS A 283 -4.69 7.80 15.52
N MET A 284 -5.97 8.16 15.60
CA MET A 284 -6.53 9.21 14.74
C MET A 284 -5.84 10.55 15.00
N GLU A 285 -5.77 10.98 16.27
CA GLU A 285 -5.07 12.22 16.66
C GLU A 285 -3.59 12.22 16.25
N SER A 286 -2.93 11.07 16.29
CA SER A 286 -1.53 10.94 15.83
C SER A 286 -1.44 11.08 14.31
N MET A 287 -2.34 10.44 13.55
CA MET A 287 -2.38 10.55 12.08
C MET A 287 -2.67 11.98 11.62
N ASP A 288 -3.52 12.73 12.34
CA ASP A 288 -3.76 14.15 12.08
C ASP A 288 -2.48 15.01 12.11
N ALA A 289 -1.45 14.59 12.86
CA ALA A 289 -0.22 15.37 13.02
C ALA A 289 0.76 15.26 11.85
N PHE A 290 0.59 14.31 10.91
CA PHE A 290 1.59 14.08 9.86
C PHE A 290 1.04 13.60 8.50
N MET A 291 -0.20 13.13 8.41
CA MET A 291 -0.71 12.46 7.20
C MET A 291 -0.73 13.36 5.96
N ASP A 292 -1.03 14.64 6.12
CA ASP A 292 -1.06 15.65 5.05
C ASP A 292 0.33 15.93 4.46
N GLN A 293 1.39 15.74 5.26
CA GLN A 293 2.78 15.94 4.83
C GLN A 293 3.39 14.69 4.16
N LEU A 294 2.77 13.51 4.31
CA LEU A 294 3.32 12.25 3.79
C LEU A 294 3.50 12.20 2.26
N PRO A 295 2.57 12.69 1.43
CA PRO A 295 2.69 12.54 -0.03
C PRO A 295 4.03 13.04 -0.58
N HIS A 296 4.53 14.17 -0.07
CA HIS A 296 5.84 14.70 -0.43
C HIS A 296 6.99 13.73 -0.08
N GLY A 297 7.07 13.31 1.19
CA GLY A 297 8.14 12.41 1.66
C GLY A 297 8.12 11.04 0.98
N LEU A 298 6.93 10.47 0.76
CA LEU A 298 6.77 9.18 0.09
C LEU A 298 7.13 9.26 -1.41
N SER A 299 6.84 10.38 -2.07
CA SER A 299 7.23 10.60 -3.48
C SER A 299 8.75 10.61 -3.66
N LEU A 300 9.49 11.23 -2.73
CA LEU A 300 10.95 11.20 -2.69
C LEU A 300 11.48 9.76 -2.50
N LEU A 301 10.85 8.95 -1.64
CA LEU A 301 11.24 7.54 -1.45
C LEU A 301 10.99 6.68 -2.70
N ARG A 302 9.91 6.96 -3.44
CA ARG A 302 9.65 6.31 -4.73
C ARG A 302 10.73 6.65 -5.77
N GLY A 303 11.28 7.86 -5.69
CA GLY A 303 12.18 8.42 -6.70
C GLY A 303 11.43 9.17 -7.80
N THR A 304 10.18 9.58 -7.53
CA THR A 304 9.35 10.42 -8.40
C THR A 304 9.18 11.76 -7.69
N PRO A 305 10.01 12.77 -7.96
CA PRO A 305 9.87 14.07 -7.31
C PRO A 305 8.47 14.63 -7.60
N MET A 306 7.73 14.99 -6.55
CA MET A 306 6.55 15.83 -6.71
C MET A 306 7.07 17.27 -6.82
N ASP A 307 6.71 17.98 -7.89
CA ASP A 307 7.16 19.36 -8.11
C ASP A 307 6.73 20.26 -6.94
N CYS A 308 7.69 20.60 -6.09
CA CYS A 308 7.48 21.34 -4.84
C CYS A 308 6.95 22.77 -5.08
N ALA A 309 7.08 23.28 -6.30
CA ALA A 309 6.71 24.64 -6.67
C ALA A 309 5.19 24.84 -6.83
N ALA A 310 4.41 23.78 -7.04
CA ALA A 310 2.97 23.90 -7.34
C ALA A 310 2.08 24.05 -6.09
N GLU A 311 2.52 23.58 -4.92
CA GLU A 311 1.72 23.61 -3.68
C GLU A 311 1.88 24.92 -2.88
N HIS A 312 3.07 25.51 -2.88
CA HIS A 312 3.30 26.80 -2.19
C HIS A 312 2.51 27.96 -2.80
N GLN A 313 2.22 27.93 -4.11
CA GLN A 313 1.42 28.97 -4.77
C GLN A 313 -0.09 28.91 -4.45
N LYS A 314 -0.61 27.80 -3.92
CA LYS A 314 -2.02 27.71 -3.51
C LYS A 314 -2.24 28.25 -2.10
N GLY A 315 -1.30 28.05 -1.18
CA GLY A 315 -1.38 28.57 0.20
C GLY A 315 -1.16 30.08 0.30
N GLU A 316 -0.27 30.65 -0.52
CA GLU A 316 0.02 32.10 -0.49
C GLU A 316 -1.07 32.95 -1.16
N ASN A 317 -1.81 32.42 -2.15
CA ASN A 317 -2.86 33.15 -2.85
C ASN A 317 -4.19 33.26 -2.07
N GLU A 318 -4.43 32.40 -1.07
CA GLU A 318 -5.63 32.51 -0.21
C GLU A 318 -5.46 33.51 0.94
N GLN A 319 -4.22 33.80 1.36
CA GLN A 319 -3.94 34.74 2.46
C GLN A 319 -3.79 36.20 2.00
N ASN A 320 -3.80 36.48 0.70
CA ASN A 320 -3.51 37.81 0.14
C ASN A 320 -4.65 38.40 -0.71
N ARG A 321 -5.90 38.09 -0.39
CA ARG A 321 -7.07 38.81 -0.95
C ARG A 321 -7.30 40.11 -0.17
N PRO A 322 -7.21 41.30 -0.80
CA PRO A 322 -7.53 42.55 -0.13
C PRO A 322 -9.04 42.61 0.15
N GLU A 323 -9.41 42.90 1.39
CA GLU A 323 -10.78 43.19 1.80
C GLU A 323 -11.30 44.39 1.00
N THR A 324 -12.23 44.15 0.07
CA THR A 324 -12.92 45.21 -0.65
C THR A 324 -13.81 45.99 0.31
N GLN A 325 -13.49 47.28 0.46
CA GLN A 325 -14.22 48.27 1.25
C GLN A 325 -15.71 48.33 0.88
N ALA A 326 -16.55 48.41 1.93
CA ALA A 326 -17.99 48.55 1.85
C ALA A 326 -18.41 49.82 1.08
N GLY A 327 -19.33 49.63 0.14
CA GLY A 327 -19.88 50.67 -0.73
C GLY A 327 -20.77 51.68 -0.01
N GLU A 328 -20.68 52.90 -0.51
CA GLU A 328 -21.36 54.14 -0.11
C GLU A 328 -22.90 54.01 -0.05
N VAL A 329 -23.49 54.55 1.02
CA VAL A 329 -24.92 54.85 1.11
C VAL A 329 -25.19 56.13 0.32
N ARG A 330 -25.98 56.02 -0.76
CA ARG A 330 -26.57 57.19 -1.44
C ARG A 330 -28.04 57.32 -1.05
N HIS A 331 -28.34 58.44 -0.40
CA HIS A 331 -29.68 59.00 -0.25
C HIS A 331 -30.20 59.49 -1.61
N THR A 332 -31.44 59.15 -1.94
CA THR A 332 -32.30 59.98 -2.81
C THR A 332 -33.74 59.90 -2.34
N GLU A 333 -34.33 61.06 -2.11
CA GLU A 333 -35.71 61.31 -1.70
C GLU A 333 -36.74 61.11 -2.82
N ALA A 334 -37.95 60.74 -2.39
CA ALA A 334 -39.30 61.17 -2.80
C ALA A 334 -39.92 60.73 -4.14
N ALA A 335 -41.10 60.10 -4.07
CA ALA A 335 -42.41 60.74 -4.35
C ALA A 335 -43.58 59.73 -4.23
N ASP A 336 -44.51 60.08 -3.34
CA ASP A 336 -45.96 59.83 -3.30
C ASP A 336 -46.63 58.84 -4.26
N THR A 337 -47.44 57.94 -3.70
CA THR A 337 -48.88 57.88 -4.05
C THR A 337 -49.68 57.15 -2.97
N GLU A 338 -50.69 57.85 -2.45
CA GLU A 338 -51.75 57.36 -1.57
C GLU A 338 -52.57 56.27 -2.27
N THR A 339 -52.98 55.24 -1.52
CA THR A 339 -54.39 54.80 -1.50
C THR A 339 -54.67 54.02 -0.22
N SER A 340 -55.70 54.48 0.46
CA SER A 340 -56.39 53.90 1.62
C SER A 340 -57.12 52.59 1.32
N GLU A 341 -57.22 51.70 2.31
CA GLU A 341 -58.38 50.86 2.68
C GLU A 341 -57.92 49.87 3.77
N SER A 342 -58.18 50.13 5.06
CA SER A 342 -59.34 49.70 5.85
C SER A 342 -59.48 48.18 6.07
N GLY A 343 -59.49 47.74 7.33
CA GLY A 343 -60.24 46.54 7.75
C GLY A 343 -59.54 45.55 8.67
N THR A 344 -59.74 45.71 9.99
CA THR A 344 -60.17 44.69 10.99
C THR A 344 -59.66 43.24 10.84
N ALA A 345 -58.84 42.74 11.76
CA ALA A 345 -59.19 42.20 13.09
C ALA A 345 -59.61 40.71 13.10
N ASP A 346 -58.94 40.01 14.02
CA ASP A 346 -59.44 38.95 14.91
C ASP A 346 -59.34 37.45 14.60
N ALA A 347 -59.02 36.76 15.71
CA ALA A 347 -59.34 35.39 16.14
C ALA A 347 -58.66 34.21 15.39
N LYS A 348 -57.81 33.40 16.03
CA LYS A 348 -57.98 32.43 17.15
C LYS A 348 -58.39 31.03 16.69
N GLU A 349 -57.72 30.06 17.35
CA GLU A 349 -58.13 28.68 17.63
C GLU A 349 -58.14 27.72 16.42
N GLU A 350 -57.54 26.53 16.48
CA GLU A 350 -57.30 25.60 17.60
C GLU A 350 -55.83 25.19 17.83
#